data_AF-A0A1I2FTW4-F1
#
_entry.id   AF-A0A1I2FTW4-F1
#
_cell.length_a   1.000
_cell.length_b   1.000
_cell.length_c   1.000
_cell.angle_alpha   90.00
_cell.angle_beta   90.00
_cell.angle_gamma   90.00
#
_symmetry.space_group_name_H-M   'P 1'
#
loop_
_entity.id
_entity.type
_entity.pdbx_description
1 polymer ?
#
loop_
_entity_poly.entity_id
_entity_poly.type
_entity_poly.pdbx_seq_one_letter_code
_entity_poly.pdbx_strand_id
1 'polypeptide(L)' 'MLGFLIRRIIQSVFVMLAVALIAFMMFRFMGDPVNSLVAENATTEERDAVRERLGLDQPIWVQYGRFVARATTGDFGL' A
#
# COMPACT_ATOMS: atom_id res chain seq x y z
N MET A 1 1.87 -17.53 -30.93
CA MET A 1 1.19 -17.85 -29.65
C MET A 1 1.93 -17.31 -28.43
N LEU A 2 3.22 -17.64 -28.20
CA LEU A 2 3.96 -17.19 -27.01
C LEU A 2 4.05 -15.66 -26.84
N GLY A 3 4.35 -14.92 -27.92
CA GLY A 3 4.40 -13.45 -27.85
C GLY A 3 3.04 -12.79 -27.53
N PHE A 4 1.94 -13.41 -27.97
CA PHE A 4 0.59 -12.96 -27.60
C PHE A 4 0.31 -13.19 -26.11
N LEU A 5 0.73 -14.35 -25.58
CA LEU A 5 0.58 -14.67 -24.17
C LEU A 5 1.37 -13.71 -23.27
N ILE A 6 2.63 -13.43 -23.62
CA ILE A 6 3.49 -12.48 -22.88
C ILE A 6 2.86 -11.09 -22.86
N ARG A 7 2.40 -10.60 -24.03
CA ARG A 7 1.74 -9.29 -24.14
C ARG A 7 0.50 -9.22 -23.24
N ARG A 8 -0.30 -10.29 -23.22
CA ARG A 8 -1.50 -10.36 -22.39
C ARG A 8 -1.18 -10.37 -20.89
N ILE A 9 -0.16 -11.12 -20.47
CA ILE A 9 0.28 -11.15 -19.06
C ILE A 9 0.75 -9.76 -18.63
N ILE A 10 1.59 -9.09 -19.43
CA ILE A 10 2.08 -7.74 -19.12
C ILE A 10 0.91 -6.76 -18.99
N GLN A 11 -0.05 -6.80 -19.92
CA GLN A 11 -1.25 -5.96 -19.85
C GLN A 11 -2.06 -6.23 -18.58
N SER A 12 -2.30 -7.50 -18.25
CA SER A 12 -3.03 -7.88 -17.04
C SER A 12 -2.33 -7.40 -15.76
N VAL A 13 -1.00 -7.57 -15.67
CA VAL A 13 -0.21 -7.06 -14.53
C VAL A 13 -0.34 -5.55 -14.42
N PHE A 14 -0.27 -4.82 -15.55
CA PHE A 14 -0.40 -3.36 -15.56
C PHE A 14 -1.78 -2.89 -15.06
N VAL A 15 -2.85 -3.57 -15.51
CA VAL A 15 -4.22 -3.30 -15.05
C VAL A 15 -4.35 -3.60 -13.55
N MET A 16 -3.83 -4.73 -13.08
CA MET A 16 -3.84 -5.08 -11.65
C MET A 16 -3.12 -4.04 -10.81
N LEU A 17 -1.95 -3.58 -11.25
CA LEU A 17 -1.20 -2.52 -10.56
C LEU A 17 -2.00 -1.21 -10.54
N ALA A 18 -2.63 -0.81 -11.66
CA ALA A 18 -3.46 0.39 -11.69
C ALA A 18 -4.64 0.30 -10.69
N VAL A 19 -5.36 -0.83 -10.67
CA VAL A 19 -6.47 -1.05 -9.72
C VAL A 19 -5.96 -1.05 -8.27
N ALA A 20 -4.84 -1.73 -8.01
CA ALA A 20 -4.19 -1.73 -6.70
C ALA A 20 -3.78 -0.32 -6.25
N LEU A 21 -3.26 0.50 -7.16
CA LEU A 21 -2.89 1.88 -6.87
C LEU A 21 -4.11 2.72 -6.51
N ILE A 22 -5.20 2.57 -7.27
CA ILE A 22 -6.46 3.27 -6.98
C ILE A 22 -6.98 2.85 -5.59
N ALA A 23 -7.03 1.56 -5.29
CA ALA A 23 -7.45 1.06 -3.99
C ALA A 23 -6.55 1.57 -2.86
N PHE A 24 -5.23 1.49 -3.02
CA PHE A 24 -4.24 1.99 -2.07
C PHE A 24 -4.44 3.48 -1.77
N MET A 25 -4.65 4.29 -2.82
CA MET A 25 -4.92 5.72 -2.67
C MET A 25 -6.24 5.95 -1.93
N MET A 26 -7.29 5.20 -2.28
CA MET A 26 -8.61 5.32 -1.62
C MET A 26 -8.51 5.05 -0.11
N PHE A 27 -7.78 4.00 0.29
CA PHE A 27 -7.53 3.69 1.70
C PHE A 27 -6.72 4.79 2.40
N ARG A 28 -5.69 5.33 1.74
CA ARG A 28 -4.87 6.40 2.33
C ARG A 28 -5.62 7.73 2.48
N PHE A 29 -6.61 8.00 1.63
CA PHE A 29 -7.46 9.19 1.74
C PHE A 29 -8.63 9.03 2.73
N MET A 30 -8.99 7.79 3.10
CA MET A 30 -10.11 7.54 4.01
C MET A 30 -9.85 7.98 5.46
N GLY A 31 -8.58 8.22 5.84
CA GLY A 31 -8.21 8.75 7.15
C GLY A 31 -6.75 8.44 7.48
N ASP A 32 -6.26 8.96 8.60
CA ASP A 32 -4.93 8.59 9.09
C ASP A 32 -5.00 7.21 9.76
N PRO A 33 -4.37 6.16 9.19
CA PRO A 33 -4.39 4.83 9.80
C PRO A 33 -3.72 4.80 11.18
N VAL A 34 -2.85 5.78 11.49
CA VAL A 34 -2.26 5.90 12.82
C VAL A 34 -3.36 6.15 13.87
N ASN A 35 -4.39 6.94 13.54
CA ASN A 35 -5.48 7.24 14.47
C ASN A 35 -6.36 6.01 14.78
N SER A 36 -6.41 5.01 13.89
CA SER A 36 -7.12 3.75 14.15
C SER A 36 -6.26 2.70 14.88
N LEU A 37 -4.94 2.85 14.85
CA LEU A 37 -3.99 1.88 15.43
C LEU A 37 -3.52 2.29 16.82
N VAL A 38 -3.54 3.59 17.10
CA VAL A 38 -3.05 4.17 18.35
C VAL A 38 -4.23 4.51 19.25
N ALA A 39 -4.04 4.38 20.58
CA ALA A 39 -5.06 4.75 21.55
C ALA A 39 -5.50 6.22 21.37
N GLU A 40 -6.78 6.48 21.62
CA GLU A 40 -7.39 7.81 21.42
C GLU A 40 -6.63 8.92 22.18
N ASN A 41 -6.05 8.55 23.33
CA ASN A 41 -5.33 9.43 24.25
C ASN A 41 -3.82 9.49 24.01
N ALA A 42 -3.29 8.78 23.00
CA ALA A 42 -1.85 8.71 22.79
C ALA A 42 -1.29 10.07 22.42
N THR A 43 -0.09 10.31 22.93
CA THR A 43 0.69 11.51 22.69
C THR A 43 1.08 11.64 21.22
N THR A 44 1.39 12.85 20.77
CA THR A 44 1.87 13.11 19.41
C THR A 44 3.16 12.33 19.12
N GLU A 45 4.05 12.19 20.10
CA GLU A 45 5.29 11.43 19.98
C GLU A 45 5.04 9.93 19.73
N GLU A 46 4.07 9.33 20.42
CA GLU A 46 3.69 7.93 20.19
C GLU A 46 3.08 7.72 18.80
N ARG A 47 2.27 8.69 18.32
CA ARG A 47 1.70 8.65 16.97
C ARG A 47 2.79 8.74 15.90
N ASP A 48 3.76 9.63 16.07
CA ASP A 48 4.87 9.79 15.13
C ASP A 48 5.79 8.56 15.12
N ALA A 49 6.07 7.97 16.28
CA ALA A 49 6.84 6.73 16.37
C ALA A 49 6.15 5.56 15.65
N VAL A 50 4.82 5.45 15.73
CA VAL A 50 4.06 4.44 14.99
C VAL A 50 4.05 4.75 13.49
N ARG A 51 3.93 6.03 13.12
CA ARG A 51 3.99 6.48 11.72
C ARG A 51 5.30 6.08 11.05
N GLU A 52 6.43 6.32 11.73
CA GLU A 52 7.77 5.96 11.26
C GLU A 52 7.95 4.44 11.16
N ARG A 53 7.51 3.68 12.18
CA ARG A 53 7.59 2.21 12.18
C ARG A 53 6.81 1.58 11.02
N LEU A 54 5.66 2.15 10.68
CA LEU A 54 4.84 1.70 9.56
C LEU A 54 5.35 2.23 8.21
N GLY A 55 6.28 3.20 8.21
CA GLY A 55 6.79 3.86 7.01
C GLY A 55 5.76 4.76 6.33
N LEU A 56 4.79 5.27 7.08
CA LEU A 56 3.71 6.14 6.58
C LEU A 56 4.19 7.58 6.32
N ASP A 57 5.38 7.91 6.81
CA ASP A 57 6.19 9.10 6.56
C ASP A 57 6.94 9.04 5.21
N GLN A 58 7.10 7.85 4.64
CA GLN A 58 7.84 7.66 3.39
C GLN A 58 7.05 8.15 2.16
N PRO A 59 7.71 8.42 1.02
CA PRO A 59 7.01 8.82 -0.20
C PRO A 59 6.01 7.76 -0.68
N ILE A 60 4.91 8.20 -1.31
CA ILE A 60 3.79 7.33 -1.73
C ILE A 60 4.26 6.17 -2.62
N TRP A 61 5.21 6.40 -3.53
CA TRP A 61 5.74 5.34 -4.39
C TRP A 61 6.49 4.26 -3.62
N VAL A 62 7.15 4.60 -2.50
CA VAL A 62 7.83 3.62 -1.63
C VAL A 62 6.79 2.80 -0.87
N GLN A 63 5.76 3.45 -0.33
CA GLN A 63 4.68 2.75 0.37
C GLN A 63 3.92 1.79 -0.57
N TYR A 64 3.59 2.26 -1.77
CA TYR A 64 2.94 1.45 -2.79
C TYR A 64 3.83 0.29 -3.28
N GLY A 65 5.13 0.53 -3.50
CA GLY A 65 6.08 -0.53 -3.85
C GLY A 65 6.16 -1.63 -2.79
N ARG A 66 6.16 -1.26 -1.50
CA ARG A 66 6.11 -2.22 -0.38
C ARG A 66 4.79 -3.00 -0.36
N PHE A 67 3.66 -2.33 -0.59
CA PHE A 67 2.35 -2.97 -0.70
C PHE A 67 2.34 -4.01 -1.82
N VAL A 68 2.79 -3.64 -3.02
CA VAL A 68 2.87 -4.57 -4.17
C VAL A 68 3.78 -5.75 -3.86
N ALA A 69 4.94 -5.51 -3.23
CA ALA A 69 5.86 -6.59 -2.84
C ALA A 69 5.20 -7.60 -1.88
N ARG A 70 4.50 -7.14 -0.84
CA ARG A 70 3.76 -8.02 0.08
C ARG A 70 2.58 -8.71 -0.60
N ALA A 71 1.88 -8.02 -1.49
CA ALA A 71 0.78 -8.60 -2.26
C ALA A 71 1.24 -9.78 -3.14
N THR A 72 2.48 -9.76 -3.65
CA THR A 72 3.03 -10.92 -4.39
C THR A 72 3.21 -12.17 -3.52
N THR A 73 3.35 -12.01 -2.21
CA THR A 73 3.39 -13.12 -1.25
C THR A 73 2.02 -13.47 -0.67
N GLY A 74 0.94 -12.84 -1.17
CA GLY A 74 -0.44 -13.03 -0.68
C GLY A 74 -0.78 -12.23 0.58
N ASP A 75 0.15 -11.38 1.04
CA ASP A 75 -0.05 -10.50 2.19
C ASP A 75 -0.54 -9.13 1.70
N PHE A 76 -1.82 -8.86 1.91
CA PHE A 76 -2.47 -7.59 1.56
C PHE A 76 -2.56 -6.61 2.74
N GLY A 77 -1.87 -6.89 3.86
CA GLY A 77 -1.92 -6.09 5.08
C GLY A 77 -2.99 -6.52 6.09
N LEU A 78 -3.24 -7.84 6.21
CA LEU A 78 -3.97 -8.44 7.34
C LEU A 78 -3.02 -8.74 8.51
#